data_AF-A0A5C5R818-F1
#
_entry.id   AF-A0A5C5R818-F1
#
_cell.length_a   1.000
_cell.length_b   1.000
_cell.length_c   1.000
_cell.angle_alpha   90.00
_cell.angle_beta   90.00
_cell.angle_gamma   90.00
#
_symmetry.space_group_name_H-M   'P 1'
#
loop_
_entity.id
_entity.type
_entity.pdbx_description
1 polymer ?
#
loop_
_entity_poly.entity_id
_entity_poly.type
_entity_poly.pdbx_seq_one_letter_code
_entity_poly.pdbx_strand_id
1 'polypeptide(L)'
;ASGREALAGPGNLLQLHRDIPNHWEAWDIDSFYRRDVTDLVDADSVSVEGDAVVVRRSFGDSAITQRIGLLAGSPAVDIVTEIDWHERQKLLKLAFPFDVHADRSAAETQFGHVFRPTHANTSWDAAKFEICAHRWVHVGEPDYGVAIANDSTYGHDIARRSSDSGTV
;
A
#
# COMPACT_ATOMS: atom_id res chain seq x y z
N ALA A 1 -3.14 -0.34 23.80
CA ALA A 1 -3.03 0.60 22.66
C ALA A 1 -2.58 1.96 23.20
N SER A 2 -1.68 2.67 22.52
CA SER A 2 -1.15 3.98 22.96
C SER A 2 -2.15 5.14 22.84
N GLY A 3 -3.30 4.93 22.19
CA GLY A 3 -4.35 5.95 21.96
C GLY A 3 -4.07 6.90 20.80
N ARG A 4 -2.94 6.74 20.12
CA ARG A 4 -2.56 7.49 18.91
C ARG A 4 -3.31 6.96 17.68
N GLU A 5 -3.76 7.87 16.82
CA GLU A 5 -4.24 7.55 15.47
C GLU A 5 -3.05 7.19 14.56
N ALA A 6 -3.14 6.05 13.90
CA ALA A 6 -2.06 5.53 13.05
C ALA A 6 -2.19 5.97 11.58
N LEU A 7 -3.38 6.43 11.18
CA LEU A 7 -3.70 6.76 9.80
C LEU A 7 -4.15 8.22 9.67
N ALA A 8 -3.56 8.94 8.71
CA ALA A 8 -3.96 10.30 8.35
C ALA A 8 -5.20 10.35 7.41
N GLY A 9 -5.73 9.18 7.04
CA GLY A 9 -6.88 9.02 6.14
C GLY A 9 -7.32 7.56 6.03
N PRO A 10 -8.21 7.20 5.07
CA PRO A 10 -8.65 5.83 4.90
C PRO A 10 -7.48 4.88 4.55
N GLY A 11 -7.21 3.90 5.42
CA GLY A 11 -6.27 2.81 5.16
C GLY A 11 -6.96 1.61 4.50
N ASN A 12 -6.17 0.63 4.07
CA ASN A 12 -6.64 -0.50 3.27
C ASN A 12 -7.44 -0.02 2.02
N LEU A 13 -6.98 1.06 1.41
CA LEU A 13 -7.64 1.68 0.27
C LEU A 13 -7.14 1.05 -1.02
N LEU A 14 -8.03 0.37 -1.73
CA LEU A 14 -7.74 -0.17 -3.06
C LEU A 14 -7.73 0.97 -4.09
N GLN A 15 -6.62 1.11 -4.81
CA GLN A 15 -6.40 2.14 -5.82
C GLN A 15 -6.14 1.48 -7.17
N LEU A 16 -6.99 1.76 -8.15
CA LEU A 16 -6.86 1.28 -9.52
C LEU A 16 -6.16 2.35 -10.36
N HIS A 17 -5.00 2.00 -10.88
CA HIS A 17 -4.19 2.85 -11.74
C HIS A 17 -4.26 2.41 -13.19
N ARG A 18 -4.04 3.35 -14.10
CA ARG A 18 -3.79 3.04 -15.51
C ARG A 18 -2.33 2.64 -15.70
N ASP A 19 -2.10 1.49 -16.33
CA ASP A 19 -0.76 0.95 -16.58
C ASP A 19 -0.54 0.77 -18.09
N ILE A 20 0.00 1.80 -18.72
CA ILE A 20 0.38 1.83 -20.14
C ILE A 20 1.76 2.48 -20.21
N PRO A 21 2.83 1.71 -20.00
CA PRO A 21 4.18 2.23 -20.08
C PRO A 21 4.54 2.62 -21.52
N ASN A 22 5.54 3.49 -21.68
CA ASN A 22 6.01 3.93 -23.00
C ASN A 22 6.61 2.77 -23.82
N HIS A 23 7.26 1.83 -23.15
CA HIS A 23 7.93 0.69 -23.75
C HIS A 23 7.65 -0.57 -22.93
N TRP A 24 7.72 -1.73 -23.59
CA TRP A 24 7.64 -3.08 -23.01
C TRP A 24 6.59 -3.25 -21.89
N GLU A 25 5.32 -3.43 -22.29
CA GLU A 25 4.16 -3.52 -21.36
C GLU A 25 4.31 -4.52 -20.19
N ALA A 26 5.10 -5.58 -20.35
CA ALA A 26 5.31 -6.59 -19.31
C ALA A 26 6.54 -6.35 -18.42
N TRP A 27 7.35 -5.33 -18.71
CA TRP A 27 8.61 -5.06 -18.01
C TRP A 27 8.62 -3.72 -17.30
N ASP A 28 8.02 -2.70 -17.91
CA ASP A 28 8.07 -1.34 -17.40
C ASP A 28 6.79 -0.98 -16.67
N ILE A 29 6.98 -0.26 -15.57
CA ILE A 29 5.95 0.60 -14.97
C ILE A 29 6.53 2.00 -15.05
N ASP A 30 5.74 2.97 -15.51
CA ASP A 30 6.19 4.36 -15.61
C ASP A 30 5.57 5.22 -14.50
N SER A 31 6.37 6.11 -13.89
CA SER A 31 5.94 6.97 -12.76
C SER A 31 4.65 7.78 -12.97
N PHE A 32 4.26 8.04 -14.23
CA PHE A 32 3.03 8.75 -14.55
C PHE A 32 1.75 7.92 -14.30
N TYR A 33 1.84 6.61 -14.02
CA TYR A 33 0.68 5.80 -13.57
C TYR A 33 -0.02 6.44 -12.36
N ARG A 34 0.74 7.18 -11.53
CA ARG A 34 0.25 7.89 -10.34
C ARG A 34 -0.69 9.06 -10.63
N ARG A 35 -0.78 9.51 -11.88
CA ARG A 35 -1.60 10.68 -12.28
C ARG A 35 -3.06 10.32 -12.50
N ASP A 36 -3.36 9.06 -12.77
CA ASP A 36 -4.70 8.55 -13.06
C ASP A 36 -5.01 7.42 -12.08
N VAL A 37 -5.76 7.77 -11.04
CA VAL A 37 -6.06 6.90 -9.90
C VAL A 37 -7.56 6.90 -9.67
N THR A 38 -8.15 5.72 -9.57
CA THR A 38 -9.54 5.53 -9.13
C THR A 38 -9.54 4.79 -7.80
N ASP A 39 -10.05 5.44 -6.76
CA ASP A 39 -10.22 4.81 -5.44
C ASP A 39 -11.46 3.91 -5.47
N LEU A 40 -11.29 2.62 -5.13
CA LEU A 40 -12.38 1.65 -5.09
C LEU A 40 -13.07 1.67 -3.72
N VAL A 41 -13.97 2.64 -3.54
CA VAL A 41 -14.66 2.89 -2.25
C VAL A 41 -15.98 2.14 -2.11
N ASP A 42 -16.64 1.82 -3.24
CA ASP A 42 -17.95 1.17 -3.25
C ASP A 42 -17.85 -0.33 -2.95
N ALA A 43 -18.75 -0.83 -2.10
CA ALA A 43 -18.81 -2.23 -1.70
C ALA A 43 -20.14 -2.84 -2.14
N ASP A 44 -20.09 -4.03 -2.73
CA ASP A 44 -21.28 -4.83 -3.01
C ASP A 44 -21.86 -5.37 -1.69
N SER A 45 -20.98 -5.73 -0.75
CA SER A 45 -21.37 -6.18 0.58
C SER A 45 -20.27 -5.98 1.61
N VAL A 46 -20.71 -5.79 2.86
CA VAL A 46 -19.86 -5.82 4.05
C VAL A 46 -20.56 -6.70 5.08
N SER A 47 -19.89 -7.76 5.53
CA SER A 47 -20.42 -8.71 6.50
C SER A 47 -19.38 -9.07 7.56
N VAL A 48 -19.84 -9.57 8.70
CA VAL A 48 -18.96 -10.15 9.72
C VAL A 48 -19.02 -11.67 9.58
N GLU A 49 -17.86 -12.30 9.40
CA GLU A 49 -17.74 -13.75 9.24
C GLU A 49 -16.71 -14.28 10.25
N GLY A 50 -17.19 -14.78 11.39
CA GLY A 50 -16.33 -15.20 12.51
C GLY A 50 -15.67 -14.00 13.19
N ASP A 51 -14.35 -13.94 13.16
CA ASP A 51 -13.50 -12.91 13.77
C ASP A 51 -13.02 -11.82 12.79
N ALA A 52 -13.62 -11.77 11.59
CA ALA A 52 -13.22 -10.83 10.55
C ALA A 52 -14.40 -10.11 9.90
N VAL A 53 -14.11 -8.91 9.40
CA VAL A 53 -14.96 -8.19 8.46
C VAL A 53 -14.62 -8.65 7.05
N VAL A 54 -15.62 -9.06 6.29
CA VAL A 54 -15.49 -9.47 4.89
C VAL A 54 -16.14 -8.41 4.01
N VAL A 55 -15.34 -7.85 3.10
CA VAL A 55 -15.77 -6.83 2.14
C VAL A 55 -15.66 -7.40 0.74
N ARG A 56 -16.77 -7.37 -0.02
CA ARG A 56 -16.80 -7.80 -1.42
C ARG A 56 -17.06 -6.59 -2.31
N ARG A 57 -16.30 -6.48 -3.40
CA ARG A 57 -16.36 -5.38 -4.36
C ARG A 57 -16.28 -5.91 -5.78
N SER A 58 -16.95 -5.23 -6.69
CA SER A 58 -16.86 -5.42 -8.13
C SER A 58 -16.39 -4.12 -8.77
N PHE A 59 -15.55 -4.21 -9.81
CA PHE A 59 -15.07 -3.08 -10.59
C PHE A 59 -14.67 -3.58 -11.97
N GLY A 60 -15.09 -2.86 -13.03
CA GLY A 60 -14.92 -3.36 -14.39
C GLY A 60 -15.54 -4.75 -14.55
N ASP A 61 -14.73 -5.70 -15.02
CA ASP A 61 -15.08 -7.11 -15.16
C ASP A 61 -14.45 -7.97 -14.04
N SER A 62 -13.93 -7.34 -12.99
CA SER A 62 -13.16 -7.95 -11.91
C SER A 62 -13.87 -7.88 -10.56
N ALA A 63 -13.48 -8.76 -9.64
CA ALA A 63 -14.00 -8.81 -8.28
C ALA A 63 -12.91 -8.97 -7.23
N ILE A 64 -13.08 -8.35 -6.06
CA ILE A 64 -12.19 -8.46 -4.91
C ILE A 64 -12.99 -8.86 -3.68
N THR A 65 -12.46 -9.81 -2.92
CA THR A 65 -12.90 -10.12 -1.56
C THR A 65 -11.75 -9.86 -0.59
N GLN A 66 -11.96 -8.98 0.39
CA GLN A 66 -11.02 -8.76 1.49
C GLN A 66 -11.60 -9.31 2.79
N ARG A 67 -10.83 -10.15 3.50
CA ARG A 67 -11.10 -10.57 4.87
C ARG A 67 -10.13 -9.85 5.80
N ILE A 68 -10.66 -9.00 6.67
CA ILE A 68 -9.92 -8.12 7.58
C ILE A 68 -10.14 -8.62 9.00
N GLY A 69 -9.12 -9.25 9.58
CA GLY A 69 -9.16 -9.85 10.90
C GLY A 69 -8.22 -9.16 11.89
N LEU A 70 -8.59 -9.19 13.16
CA LEU A 70 -7.70 -8.80 14.26
C LEU A 70 -7.81 -9.87 15.35
N LEU A 71 -6.84 -10.79 15.37
CA LEU A 71 -6.82 -11.88 16.34
C LEU A 71 -6.62 -11.33 17.76
N ALA A 72 -7.27 -11.95 18.74
CA ALA A 72 -7.15 -11.57 20.13
C ALA A 72 -5.69 -11.65 20.60
N GLY A 73 -5.15 -10.52 21.07
CA GLY A 73 -3.75 -10.42 21.50
C GLY A 73 -2.73 -10.22 20.37
N SER A 74 -3.16 -10.23 19.10
CA SER A 74 -2.29 -9.89 17.97
C SER A 74 -2.01 -8.38 17.96
N PRO A 75 -0.76 -7.96 17.71
CA PRO A 75 -0.42 -6.55 17.50
C PRO A 75 -0.70 -6.09 16.05
N ALA A 76 -1.18 -6.98 15.17
CA ALA A 76 -1.34 -6.72 13.74
C ALA A 76 -2.76 -7.02 13.25
N VAL A 77 -3.20 -6.23 12.27
CA VAL A 77 -4.40 -6.49 11.47
C VAL A 77 -3.99 -7.37 10.30
N ASP A 78 -4.65 -8.51 10.15
CA ASP A 78 -4.44 -9.43 9.03
C ASP A 78 -5.45 -9.12 7.92
N ILE A 79 -4.96 -8.98 6.69
CA ILE A 79 -5.78 -8.68 5.52
C ILE A 79 -5.50 -9.75 4.47
N VAL A 80 -6.48 -10.62 4.24
CA VAL A 80 -6.44 -11.59 3.13
C VAL A 80 -7.20 -10.98 1.97
N THR A 81 -6.57 -10.88 0.81
CA THR A 81 -7.17 -10.31 -0.39
C THR A 81 -7.22 -11.36 -1.48
N GLU A 82 -8.42 -11.75 -1.90
CA GLU A 82 -8.67 -12.62 -3.04
C GLU A 82 -9.17 -11.77 -4.21
N ILE A 83 -8.59 -11.98 -5.39
CA ILE A 83 -8.84 -11.16 -6.58
C ILE A 83 -9.14 -12.07 -7.76
N ASP A 84 -10.32 -11.90 -8.36
CA ASP A 84 -10.65 -12.41 -9.69
C ASP A 84 -10.42 -11.28 -10.69
N TRP A 85 -9.28 -11.33 -11.39
CA TRP A 85 -8.77 -10.21 -12.18
C TRP A 85 -8.93 -10.42 -13.68
N HIS A 86 -9.72 -9.53 -14.30
CA HIS A 86 -9.98 -9.52 -15.75
C HIS A 86 -9.64 -8.18 -16.41
N GLU A 87 -9.10 -7.21 -15.66
CA GLU A 87 -8.70 -5.93 -16.21
C GLU A 87 -7.43 -6.01 -17.06
N ARG A 88 -7.34 -5.11 -18.05
CA ARG A 88 -6.17 -4.97 -18.93
C ARG A 88 -5.56 -3.59 -18.78
N GLN A 89 -4.23 -3.50 -18.81
CA GLN A 89 -3.51 -2.23 -18.72
C GLN A 89 -3.89 -1.43 -17.46
N LYS A 90 -4.04 -2.17 -16.35
CA LYS A 90 -4.38 -1.65 -15.03
C LYS A 90 -3.42 -2.21 -13.99
N LEU A 91 -3.13 -1.39 -12.99
CA LEU A 91 -2.34 -1.75 -11.82
C LEU A 91 -3.19 -1.50 -10.58
N LEU A 92 -3.43 -2.53 -9.78
CA LEU A 92 -4.13 -2.41 -8.50
C LEU A 92 -3.11 -2.27 -7.37
N LYS A 93 -3.32 -1.29 -6.50
CA LYS A 93 -2.50 -1.05 -5.31
C LYS A 93 -3.36 -1.02 -4.05
N LEU A 94 -2.77 -1.38 -2.92
CA LEU A 94 -3.38 -1.25 -1.61
C LEU A 94 -2.64 -0.18 -0.80
N ALA A 95 -3.31 0.92 -0.49
CA ALA A 95 -2.72 2.11 0.09
C ALA A 95 -3.04 2.26 1.58
N PHE A 96 -2.04 2.72 2.34
CA PHE A 96 -2.12 3.05 3.76
C PHE A 96 -1.50 4.42 4.02
N PRO A 97 -2.30 5.47 4.26
CA PRO A 97 -1.78 6.80 4.57
C PRO A 97 -1.40 6.88 6.05
N PHE A 98 -0.27 6.27 6.44
CA PHE A 98 0.18 6.29 7.83
C PHE A 98 0.53 7.70 8.31
N ASP A 99 0.10 8.03 9.53
CA ASP A 99 0.42 9.28 10.24
C ASP A 99 1.77 9.12 10.96
N VAL A 100 2.85 8.95 10.18
CA VAL A 100 4.22 8.72 10.67
C VAL A 100 5.23 9.59 9.93
N HIS A 101 5.97 10.39 10.68
CA HIS A 101 6.97 11.29 10.17
C HIS A 101 8.32 10.60 9.98
N ALA A 102 8.48 9.90 8.86
CA ALA A 102 9.71 9.19 8.52
C ALA A 102 10.47 9.86 7.37
N ASP A 103 11.77 10.13 7.55
CA ASP A 103 12.68 10.58 6.48
C ASP A 103 13.13 9.44 5.56
N ARG A 104 13.06 8.20 6.06
CA ARG A 104 13.44 6.98 5.36
C ARG A 104 12.53 5.80 5.73
N SER A 105 12.39 4.88 4.79
CA SER A 105 11.81 3.55 5.00
C SER A 105 12.90 2.49 5.09
N ALA A 106 12.71 1.47 5.92
CA ALA A 106 13.45 0.23 5.86
C ALA A 106 12.67 -0.81 5.05
N ALA A 107 13.33 -1.50 4.14
CA ALA A 107 12.72 -2.58 3.36
C ALA A 107 13.61 -3.82 3.39
N GLU A 108 13.00 -4.99 3.55
CA GLU A 108 13.73 -6.26 3.56
C GLU A 108 14.43 -6.52 2.23
N THR A 109 15.65 -7.05 2.31
CA THR A 109 16.41 -7.67 1.22
C THR A 109 16.96 -9.01 1.69
N GLN A 110 17.58 -9.80 0.80
CA GLN A 110 18.27 -11.03 1.22
C GLN A 110 19.22 -10.75 2.39
N PHE A 111 19.01 -11.45 3.50
CA PHE A 111 19.86 -11.41 4.69
C PHE A 111 20.00 -10.03 5.36
N GLY A 112 19.05 -9.12 5.16
CA GLY A 112 19.09 -7.82 5.83
C GLY A 112 17.96 -6.88 5.43
N HIS A 113 18.23 -5.59 5.57
CA HIS A 113 17.34 -4.52 5.11
C HIS A 113 18.17 -3.37 4.57
N VAL A 114 17.51 -2.52 3.79
CA VAL A 114 18.09 -1.34 3.18
C VAL A 114 17.21 -0.13 3.48
N PHE A 115 17.85 0.98 3.84
CA PHE A 115 17.17 2.25 4.03
C PHE A 115 17.05 3.00 2.70
N ARG A 116 15.87 3.56 2.45
CA ARG A 116 15.61 4.43 1.30
C ARG A 116 14.90 5.70 1.76
N PRO A 117 15.22 6.87 1.19
CA PRO A 117 14.50 8.10 1.47
C PRO A 117 13.01 7.97 1.11
N THR A 118 12.13 8.59 1.89
CA THR A 118 10.69 8.70 1.58
C THR A 118 10.36 9.92 0.71
N HIS A 119 11.35 10.78 0.45
CA HIS A 119 11.25 12.00 -0.35
C HIS A 119 11.90 11.81 -1.73
N ALA A 120 11.54 12.68 -2.69
CA ALA A 120 12.05 12.67 -4.06
C ALA A 120 12.87 13.93 -4.39
N ASN A 121 13.90 14.23 -3.60
CA ASN A 121 14.67 15.48 -3.73
C ASN A 121 15.68 15.45 -4.88
N THR A 122 16.22 14.26 -5.20
CA THR A 122 17.15 14.08 -6.32
C THR A 122 16.51 13.26 -7.44
N SER A 123 17.07 13.32 -8.65
CA SER A 123 16.65 12.44 -9.75
C SER A 123 16.80 10.96 -9.38
N TRP A 124 17.80 10.62 -8.57
CA TRP A 124 18.01 9.28 -8.06
C TRP A 124 16.90 8.84 -7.11
N ASP A 125 16.33 9.75 -6.33
CA ASP A 125 15.22 9.44 -5.43
C ASP A 125 13.91 9.35 -6.20
N ALA A 126 13.67 10.26 -7.13
CA ALA A 126 12.51 10.24 -8.01
C ALA A 126 12.45 8.94 -8.85
N ALA A 127 13.59 8.37 -9.23
CA ALA A 127 13.67 7.10 -9.94
C ALA A 127 13.24 5.89 -9.10
N LYS A 128 13.22 5.98 -7.76
CA LYS A 128 12.80 4.91 -6.83
C LYS A 128 11.31 5.01 -6.50
N PHE A 129 10.49 5.30 -7.50
CA PHE A 129 9.04 5.46 -7.33
C PHE A 129 8.33 4.11 -7.09
N GLU A 130 8.93 3.01 -7.53
CA GLU A 130 8.60 1.65 -7.10
C GLU A 130 9.89 1.00 -6.62
N ILE A 131 9.82 0.24 -5.53
CA ILE A 131 10.95 -0.49 -4.97
C ILE A 131 10.58 -1.96 -4.78
N CYS A 132 11.59 -2.82 -4.96
CA CYS A 132 11.48 -4.21 -4.54
C CYS A 132 11.76 -4.32 -3.04
N ALA A 133 10.86 -4.98 -2.32
CA ALA A 133 11.03 -5.45 -0.96
C ALA A 133 10.50 -6.89 -0.86
N HIS A 134 11.14 -7.74 -0.06
CA HIS A 134 10.78 -9.16 -0.03
C HIS A 134 9.49 -9.43 0.76
N ARG A 135 9.52 -9.35 2.09
CA ARG A 135 8.35 -9.66 2.92
C ARG A 135 7.82 -8.47 3.68
N TRP A 136 8.62 -7.43 3.91
CA TRP A 136 8.17 -6.27 4.68
C TRP A 136 8.82 -4.96 4.28
N VAL A 137 8.05 -3.90 4.51
CA VAL A 137 8.49 -2.50 4.57
C VAL A 137 8.09 -1.88 5.89
N HIS A 138 8.91 -0.97 6.40
CA HIS A 138 8.70 -0.31 7.69
C HIS A 138 9.02 1.18 7.58
N VAL A 139 8.14 2.00 8.15
CA VAL A 139 8.37 3.43 8.39
C VAL A 139 8.25 3.70 9.88
N GLY A 140 9.12 4.55 10.41
CA GLY A 140 9.11 4.83 11.84
C GLY A 140 9.73 6.18 12.16
N GLU A 141 9.38 6.65 13.34
CA GLU A 141 9.83 7.86 14.00
C GLU A 141 10.21 7.50 15.46
N PRO A 142 10.73 8.43 16.29
CA PRO A 142 10.99 8.12 17.70
C PRO A 142 9.75 7.52 18.38
N ASP A 143 9.93 6.38 19.04
CA ASP A 143 8.92 5.67 19.83
C ASP A 143 7.70 5.10 19.08
N TYR A 144 7.64 5.21 17.75
CA TYR A 144 6.53 4.65 16.95
C TYR A 144 6.96 4.22 15.54
N GLY A 145 6.34 3.16 15.03
CA GLY A 145 6.54 2.71 13.67
C GLY A 145 5.47 1.74 13.22
N VAL A 146 5.31 1.64 11.90
CA VAL A 146 4.36 0.73 11.27
C VAL A 146 5.09 -0.09 10.21
N ALA A 147 4.78 -1.37 10.17
CA ALA A 147 5.25 -2.28 9.14
C ALA A 147 4.07 -2.82 8.34
N ILE A 148 4.26 -2.94 7.03
CA ILE A 148 3.42 -3.77 6.17
C ILE A 148 4.24 -5.01 5.84
N ALA A 149 3.67 -6.18 6.11
CA ALA A 149 4.24 -7.45 5.71
C ALA A 149 3.28 -8.21 4.80
N ASN A 150 3.82 -8.92 3.82
CA ASN A 150 3.06 -9.73 2.87
C ASN A 150 3.85 -10.98 2.46
N ASP A 151 3.19 -11.92 1.79
CA ASP A 151 3.74 -13.22 1.36
C ASP A 151 3.73 -13.43 -0.16
N SER A 152 3.34 -12.42 -0.95
CA SER A 152 2.99 -12.59 -2.37
C SER A 152 3.41 -11.45 -3.29
N THR A 153 3.72 -10.26 -2.78
CA THR A 153 3.99 -9.06 -3.58
C THR A 153 5.33 -8.42 -3.24
N TYR A 154 6.10 -8.09 -4.29
CA TYR A 154 7.44 -7.50 -4.13
C TYR A 154 7.49 -6.00 -4.43
N GLY A 155 6.50 -5.45 -5.15
CA GLY A 155 6.44 -4.04 -5.53
C GLY A 155 5.84 -3.16 -4.45
N HIS A 156 6.56 -2.12 -4.04
CA HIS A 156 6.13 -1.18 -3.01
C HIS A 156 6.47 0.25 -3.45
N ASP A 157 5.59 1.20 -3.17
CA ASP A 157 5.94 2.62 -3.17
C ASP A 157 5.78 3.21 -1.78
N ILE A 158 6.71 4.08 -1.40
CA ILE A 158 6.66 4.79 -0.13
C ILE A 158 7.00 6.23 -0.43
N ALA A 159 6.06 7.12 -0.16
CA ALA A 159 6.21 8.55 -0.42
C ALA A 159 5.69 9.34 0.78
N ARG A 160 6.48 10.33 1.20
CA ARG A 160 6.06 11.33 2.18
C ARG A 160 5.11 12.32 1.52
N ARG A 161 3.96 12.60 2.16
CA ARG A 161 2.98 13.58 1.67
C ARG A 161 2.98 14.81 2.57
N SER A 162 3.16 15.98 1.99
CA SER A 162 2.97 17.24 2.72
C SER A 162 1.49 17.60 2.81
N SER A 163 0.98 17.84 4.02
CA SER A 163 -0.30 18.52 4.21
C SER A 163 -0.10 20.04 4.23
N ASP A 164 -1.15 20.81 3.93
CA ASP A 164 -1.13 22.27 4.00
C ASP A 164 -0.83 22.81 5.42
N SER A 165 -1.02 21.99 6.46
CA SER A 165 -0.68 22.30 7.87
C SER A 165 0.77 21.97 8.27
N GLY A 166 1.59 21.45 7.36
CA GLY A 166 2.92 20.89 7.65
C GLY A 166 3.04 19.43 7.23
N THR A 167 4.25 18.87 7.27
CA THR A 167 4.44 17.52 6.74
C THR A 167 3.92 16.44 7.68
N VAL A 168 3.16 15.51 7.12
CA VAL A 168 2.87 14.21 7.75
C VAL A 168 3.95 13.25 7.28
#